data_AF-A0A8T6WDF8-F1
#
_entry.id   AF-A0A8T6WDF8-F1
#
_cell.length_a   1.000
_cell.length_b   1.000
_cell.length_c   1.000
_cell.angle_alpha   90.00
_cell.angle_beta   90.00
_cell.angle_gamma   90.00
#
_symmetry.space_group_name_H-M   'P 1'
#
loop_
_entity.id
_entity.type
_entity.pdbx_description
1 polymer ?
#
loop_
_entity_poly.entity_id
_entity_poly.type
_entity_poly.pdbx_seq_one_letter_code
_entity_poly.pdbx_strand_id
1 'polypeptide(L)'
;YFTVHLEMFTVQEITVSGSTKIGKKEILKRSGLRPGEISIFFFETSVEQNISKNPWVKSVSVVKEFPKKVQINIEEEQAYCLMVNEDGDLIYLSKEGKRLGPSNFELGLDFPVLI
;
A
#
# COMPACT_ATOMS: atom_id res chain seq x y z
N TYR A 1 -23.95 -22.65 -23.63
CA TYR A 1 -24.31 -21.80 -22.49
C TYR A 1 -23.56 -22.28 -21.26
N PHE A 2 -22.48 -21.60 -20.88
CA PHE A 2 -21.61 -21.98 -19.75
C PHE A 2 -21.73 -20.89 -18.68
N THR A 3 -22.76 -20.98 -17.82
CA THR A 3 -23.16 -19.91 -16.89
C THR A 3 -23.31 -20.46 -15.47
N VAL A 4 -22.34 -21.24 -14.96
CA VAL A 4 -22.49 -21.83 -13.61
C VAL A 4 -21.23 -21.73 -12.73
N HIS A 5 -20.09 -21.21 -13.17
CA HIS A 5 -18.86 -21.29 -12.34
C HIS A 5 -18.18 -19.95 -11.98
N LEU A 6 -18.70 -18.79 -12.40
CA LEU A 6 -18.06 -17.50 -12.10
C LEU A 6 -18.46 -16.89 -10.74
N GLU A 7 -19.64 -17.22 -10.22
CA GLU A 7 -20.13 -16.69 -8.93
C GLU A 7 -19.29 -17.18 -7.73
N MET A 8 -18.64 -18.33 -7.85
CA MET A 8 -17.78 -18.89 -6.79
C MET A 8 -16.43 -18.19 -6.65
N PHE A 9 -15.96 -17.47 -7.68
CA PHE A 9 -14.66 -16.81 -7.72
C PHE A 9 -14.75 -15.30 -7.59
N THR A 10 -15.91 -14.76 -7.22
CA THR A 10 -16.07 -13.32 -7.01
C THR A 10 -15.45 -12.93 -5.67
N VAL A 11 -14.56 -11.92 -5.67
CA VAL A 11 -14.00 -11.32 -4.45
C VAL A 11 -15.15 -10.67 -3.69
N GLN A 12 -15.53 -11.28 -2.58
CA GLN A 12 -16.60 -10.77 -1.70
C GLN A 12 -16.04 -9.89 -0.59
N GLU A 13 -14.81 -10.19 -0.14
CA GLU A 13 -14.21 -9.51 1.01
C GLU A 13 -12.73 -9.23 0.75
N ILE A 14 -12.35 -7.97 0.94
CA ILE A 14 -10.96 -7.51 0.86
C ILE A 14 -10.59 -6.98 2.24
N THR A 15 -9.65 -7.65 2.90
CA THR A 15 -9.18 -7.27 4.23
C THR A 15 -7.80 -6.65 4.10
N VAL A 16 -7.64 -5.44 4.64
CA VAL A 16 -6.37 -4.71 4.68
C VAL A 16 -5.89 -4.61 6.13
N SER A 17 -4.69 -5.13 6.38
CA SER A 17 -4.01 -5.15 7.68
C SER A 17 -2.67 -4.42 7.61
N GLY A 18 -2.20 -3.91 8.75
CA GLY A 18 -0.91 -3.23 8.87
C GLY A 18 -0.85 -1.80 8.30
N SER A 19 -1.98 -1.25 7.84
CA SER A 19 -2.08 0.15 7.42
C SER A 19 -2.51 1.05 8.58
N THR A 20 -1.61 1.90 9.07
CA THR A 20 -1.89 2.89 10.12
C THR A 20 -1.88 4.31 9.55
N LYS A 21 -0.83 4.65 8.79
CA LYS A 21 -0.65 5.95 8.16
C LYS A 21 -1.32 6.02 6.78
N ILE A 22 -1.25 4.94 6.01
CA ILE A 22 -1.85 4.86 4.69
C ILE A 22 -3.32 4.47 4.86
N GLY A 23 -4.22 5.34 4.39
CA GLY A 23 -5.66 5.05 4.47
C GLY A 23 -6.03 3.80 3.67
N LYS A 24 -6.89 2.94 4.24
CA LYS A 24 -7.41 1.73 3.57
C LYS A 24 -8.01 2.01 2.18
N LYS A 25 -8.67 3.15 2.00
CA LYS A 25 -9.22 3.59 0.70
C LYS A 25 -8.14 3.80 -0.35
N GLU A 26 -7.01 4.38 0.02
CA GLU A 26 -5.88 4.63 -0.89
C GLU A 26 -5.22 3.31 -1.28
N ILE A 27 -5.07 2.38 -0.32
CA ILE A 27 -4.56 1.02 -0.58
C ILE A 27 -5.47 0.29 -1.56
N LEU A 28 -6.78 0.33 -1.35
CA LEU A 28 -7.76 -0.31 -2.25
C LEU A 28 -7.76 0.34 -3.64
N LYS A 29 -7.60 1.67 -3.71
CA LYS A 29 -7.49 2.37 -4.99
C LYS A 29 -6.23 1.96 -5.74
N ARG A 30 -5.09 1.83 -5.05
CA ARG A 30 -3.81 1.41 -5.63
C ARG A 30 -3.76 -0.06 -5.97
N SER A 31 -4.41 -0.91 -5.19
CA SER A 31 -4.49 -2.34 -5.48
C SER A 31 -5.20 -2.60 -6.81
N GLY A 32 -6.06 -1.67 -7.24
CA GLY A 32 -6.88 -1.82 -8.44
C GLY A 32 -8.03 -2.82 -8.25
N LEU A 33 -8.19 -3.35 -7.04
CA LEU A 33 -9.22 -4.34 -6.71
C LEU A 33 -10.55 -3.62 -6.42
N ARG A 34 -11.61 -4.07 -7.06
CA ARG A 34 -12.98 -3.64 -6.77
C ARG A 34 -13.76 -4.79 -6.12
N PRO A 35 -14.58 -4.51 -5.10
CA PRO A 35 -15.53 -5.48 -4.59
C PRO A 35 -16.43 -5.97 -5.73
N GLY A 36 -16.58 -7.29 -5.89
CA GLY A 36 -17.34 -7.88 -6.99
C GLY A 36 -16.53 -8.23 -8.24
N GLU A 37 -15.21 -7.95 -8.29
CA GLU A 37 -14.35 -8.50 -9.34
C GLU A 37 -14.06 -9.99 -9.13
N ILE A 38 -13.85 -10.71 -10.22
CA ILE A 38 -13.52 -12.13 -10.19
C ILE A 38 -12.03 -12.28 -9.81
N SER A 39 -11.74 -13.00 -8.72
CA SER A 39 -10.41 -13.19 -8.13
C SER A 39 -9.37 -13.80 -9.09
N ILE A 40 -9.82 -14.48 -10.14
CA ILE A 40 -8.99 -15.02 -11.22
C ILE A 40 -8.43 -13.94 -12.17
N PHE A 41 -9.04 -12.76 -12.24
CA PHE A 41 -8.68 -11.74 -13.22
C PHE A 41 -7.48 -10.88 -12.83
N PHE A 42 -6.97 -10.99 -11.61
CA PHE A 42 -5.79 -10.23 -11.18
C PHE A 42 -4.69 -11.16 -10.66
N PHE A 43 -3.45 -10.72 -10.84
CA PHE A 43 -2.28 -11.37 -10.28
C PHE A 43 -1.87 -10.65 -8.99
N GLU A 44 -1.65 -11.42 -7.92
CA GLU A 44 -1.20 -10.91 -6.62
C GLU A 44 0.04 -10.02 -6.78
N THR A 45 1.02 -10.47 -7.57
CA THR A 45 2.25 -9.72 -7.84
C THR A 45 2.00 -8.36 -8.48
N SER A 46 1.02 -8.24 -9.39
CA SER A 46 0.67 -6.95 -9.99
C SER A 46 0.04 -6.00 -8.99
N VAL A 47 -0.78 -6.53 -8.08
CA VAL A 47 -1.38 -5.76 -6.97
C VAL A 47 -0.29 -5.29 -6.01
N GLU A 48 0.61 -6.19 -5.61
CA GLU A 48 1.77 -5.90 -4.75
C GLU A 48 2.67 -4.82 -5.36
N GLN A 49 2.98 -4.92 -6.65
CA GLN A 49 3.76 -3.92 -7.36
C GLN A 49 3.07 -2.55 -7.38
N ASN A 50 1.75 -2.51 -7.61
CA ASN A 50 1.03 -1.24 -7.63
C ASN A 50 0.93 -0.58 -6.26
N ILE A 51 0.75 -1.37 -5.19
CA ILE A 51 0.75 -0.86 -3.81
C ILE A 51 2.15 -0.37 -3.42
N SER A 52 3.20 -1.13 -3.75
CA SER A 52 4.62 -0.81 -3.47
C SER A 52 5.12 0.47 -4.14
N LYS A 53 4.42 0.99 -5.17
CA LYS A 53 4.72 2.31 -5.74
C LYS A 53 4.49 3.46 -4.75
N ASN A 54 3.74 3.23 -3.66
CA ASN A 54 3.66 4.19 -2.58
C ASN A 54 4.97 4.12 -1.76
N PRO A 55 5.74 5.21 -1.66
CA PRO A 55 7.03 5.20 -0.96
C PRO A 55 6.90 4.90 0.54
N TRP A 56 5.74 5.16 1.15
CA TRP A 56 5.41 4.80 2.54
C TRP A 56 5.16 3.31 2.75
N VAL A 57 5.16 2.50 1.69
CA VAL A 57 5.08 1.04 1.80
C VAL A 57 6.50 0.50 1.81
N LYS A 58 6.84 -0.21 2.88
CA LYS A 58 8.09 -0.95 3.00
C LYS A 58 7.97 -2.32 2.36
N SER A 59 6.89 -3.03 2.65
CA SER A 59 6.56 -4.32 2.06
C SER A 59 5.05 -4.51 1.94
N VAL A 60 4.64 -5.31 0.97
CA VAL A 60 3.24 -5.71 0.78
C VAL A 60 3.20 -7.18 0.43
N SER A 61 2.23 -7.88 1.00
CA SER A 61 1.93 -9.26 0.68
C SER A 61 0.44 -9.40 0.42
N VAL A 62 0.10 -9.96 -0.74
CA VAL A 62 -1.27 -10.23 -1.14
C VAL A 62 -1.48 -11.74 -1.14
N VAL A 63 -2.40 -12.20 -0.29
CA VAL A 63 -2.74 -13.61 -0.17
C VAL A 63 -4.20 -13.81 -0.56
N LYS A 64 -4.44 -14.72 -1.51
CA LYS A 64 -5.79 -15.16 -1.86
C LYS A 64 -6.20 -16.29 -0.92
N GLU A 65 -7.11 -15.97 0.00
CA GLU A 65 -7.80 -16.99 0.77
C GLU A 65 -8.96 -17.52 -0.08
N PHE A 66 -8.73 -18.69 -0.67
CA PHE A 66 -9.65 -19.32 -1.61
C PHE A 66 -11.08 -19.45 -1.01
N PRO A 67 -12.14 -19.26 -1.82
CA PRO A 67 -12.19 -18.66 -3.16
C PRO A 67 -12.70 -17.21 -3.19
N LYS A 68 -13.00 -16.60 -2.04
CA LYS A 68 -13.78 -15.35 -1.94
C LYS A 68 -13.10 -14.19 -1.20
N LYS A 69 -11.96 -14.45 -0.55
CA LYS A 69 -11.31 -13.50 0.33
C LYS A 69 -9.92 -13.15 -0.19
N VAL A 70 -9.59 -11.87 -0.12
CA VAL A 70 -8.26 -11.37 -0.45
C VAL A 70 -7.73 -10.64 0.79
N GLN A 71 -6.61 -11.11 1.30
CA GLN A 71 -5.92 -10.47 2.41
C GLN A 71 -4.72 -9.69 1.87
N ILE A 72 -4.68 -8.40 2.18
CA ILE A 72 -3.58 -7.50 1.86
C ILE A 72 -2.90 -7.13 3.17
N ASN A 73 -1.69 -7.62 3.36
CA ASN A 73 -0.84 -7.27 4.49
C ASN A 73 0.15 -6.20 4.05
N ILE A 74 0.21 -5.08 4.75
CA ILE A 74 1.13 -3.98 4.46
C ILE A 74 2.04 -3.73 5.65
N GLU A 75 3.33 -3.59 5.37
CA GLU A 75 4.30 -3.04 6.31
C GLU A 75 4.60 -1.60 5.89
N GLU A 76 4.31 -0.67 6.78
CA GLU A 76 4.55 0.76 6.55
C GLU A 76 5.99 1.14 6.86
N GLU A 77 6.57 1.92 5.97
CA GLU A 77 7.89 2.49 6.13
C GLU A 77 7.89 3.58 7.21
N GLN A 78 8.96 3.64 7.99
CA GLN A 78 9.09 4.61 9.08
C GLN A 78 10.02 5.74 8.66
N ALA A 79 9.58 6.98 8.90
CA ALA A 79 10.47 8.14 8.80
C ALA A 79 11.55 8.03 9.88
N TYR A 80 12.79 8.30 9.48
CA TYR A 80 13.96 8.24 10.35
C TYR A 80 14.61 9.62 10.49
N CYS A 81 14.71 10.37 9.39
CA CYS A 81 15.24 11.73 9.38
C CYS A 81 14.51 12.62 8.38
N LEU A 82 14.71 13.93 8.54
CA LEU A 82 14.32 14.96 7.58
C LEU A 82 15.53 15.36 6.76
N MET A 83 15.35 15.59 5.46
CA MET A 83 16.39 16.14 4.58
C MET A 83 15.88 17.44 3.96
N VAL A 84 16.74 18.45 3.92
CA VAL A 84 16.48 19.68 3.16
C VAL A 84 16.92 19.45 1.71
N ASN A 85 15.99 19.61 0.76
CA ASN A 85 16.32 19.59 -0.66
C ASN A 85 16.99 20.89 -1.10
N GLU A 86 17.52 20.92 -2.33
CA GLU A 86 18.12 22.12 -2.94
C GLU A 86 17.15 23.32 -2.99
N ASP A 87 15.85 23.06 -3.12
CA ASP A 87 14.79 24.09 -3.09
C ASP A 87 14.41 24.58 -1.67
N GLY A 88 15.01 24.00 -0.62
CA GLY A 88 14.70 24.34 0.78
C GLY A 88 13.54 23.55 1.39
N ASP A 89 12.91 22.65 0.64
CA ASP A 89 11.82 21.80 1.13
C ASP A 89 12.33 20.67 2.02
N LEU A 90 11.58 20.37 3.08
CA LEU A 90 11.85 19.25 3.99
C LEU A 90 11.18 17.96 3.48
N ILE A 91 11.95 16.88 3.40
CA ILE A 91 11.50 15.55 2.97
C ILE A 91 11.79 14.50 4.04
N TYR A 92 10.83 13.60 4.30
CA TYR A 92 11.06 12.43 5.13
C TYR A 92 11.90 11.38 4.40
N LEU A 93 12.93 10.88 5.09
CA LEU A 93 13.74 9.76 4.66
C LEU A 93 13.54 8.57 5.60
N SER A 94 13.53 7.35 5.03
CA SER A 94 13.66 6.12 5.83
C SER A 94 15.11 5.89 6.26
N LYS A 95 15.30 4.94 7.18
CA LYS A 95 16.63 4.50 7.64
C LYS A 95 17.51 3.99 6.48
N GLU A 96 16.90 3.50 5.42
CA GLU A 96 17.57 2.98 4.22
C GLU A 96 17.84 4.08 3.17
N GLY A 97 17.51 5.34 3.47
CA GLY A 97 17.70 6.48 2.57
C GLY A 97 16.60 6.64 1.51
N LYS A 98 15.48 5.93 1.64
CA LYS A 98 14.33 6.05 0.73
C LYS A 98 13.57 7.34 1.03
N ARG A 99 13.24 8.13 0.00
CA ARG A 99 12.37 9.31 0.13
C ARG A 99 10.91 8.89 0.29
N LEU A 100 10.30 9.26 1.41
CA LEU A 100 8.91 8.90 1.75
C LEU A 100 7.90 9.94 1.26
N GLY A 101 8.28 11.21 1.28
CA GLY A 101 7.43 12.29 0.81
C GLY A 101 7.76 13.63 1.48
N PRO A 102 7.05 14.70 1.13
CA PRO A 102 7.23 15.99 1.77
C PRO A 102 6.90 15.89 3.26
N SER A 103 7.64 16.65 4.07
CA SER A 103 7.36 16.75 5.49
C SER A 103 6.00 17.37 5.74
N ASN A 104 5.29 16.91 6.77
CA ASN A 104 4.01 17.49 7.16
C ASN A 104 3.92 17.54 8.69
N PHE A 105 2.99 18.33 9.22
CA PHE A 105 2.79 18.41 10.67
C PHE A 105 2.10 17.16 11.24
N GLU A 106 1.55 16.28 10.40
CA GLU A 106 0.79 15.11 10.83
C GLU A 106 1.69 13.98 11.36
N LEU A 107 2.89 13.81 10.79
CA LEU A 107 3.88 12.86 11.29
C LEU A 107 4.70 13.40 12.47
N GLY A 108 4.69 14.73 12.66
CA GLY A 108 5.63 15.44 13.52
C GLY A 108 6.93 15.79 12.80
N LEU A 109 7.66 16.75 13.38
CA LEU A 109 8.96 17.22 12.88
C LEU A 109 10.10 16.89 13.86
N ASP A 110 9.84 16.05 14.87
CA ASP A 110 10.79 15.60 15.90
C ASP A 110 11.80 14.57 15.36
N PHE A 111 12.24 14.75 14.13
CA PHE A 111 13.23 13.91 13.46
C PHE A 111 14.53 14.69 13.28
N PRO A 112 15.69 14.04 13.37
CA PRO A 112 16.96 14.69 13.05
C PRO A 112 16.94 15.23 11.62
N VAL A 113 17.44 16.46 11.45
CA VAL A 113 17.53 17.12 10.13
C VAL A 113 18.94 16.93 9.56
N LEU A 114 19.00 16.49 8.31
CA LEU A 114 20.20 16.45 7.48
C LEU A 114 20.20 17.69 6.59
N ILE A 115 21.27 18.49 6.71
CA ILE A 115 21.55 19.70 5.93
C ILE A 115 22.75 19.50 5.02
#